data_AF-A0A3B5PT75-F1
#
_entry.id   AF-A0A3B5PT75-F1
#
_cell.length_a   1.000
_cell.length_b   1.000
_cell.length_c   1.000
_cell.angle_alpha   90.00
_cell.angle_beta   90.00
_cell.angle_gamma   90.00
#
_symmetry.space_group_name_H-M   'P 1'
#
loop_
_entity.id
_entity.type
_entity.pdbx_description
1 polymer ?
#
loop_
_entity_poly.entity_id
_entity_poly.type
_entity_poly.pdbx_seq_one_letter_code
_entity_poly.pdbx_strand_id
1 'polypeptide(L)'
;CYTPGLNIWVINRFLQYGLLRLINITYQLANGTMKELTELRNMVMQNRVVLDFLTAPQGGVCKIIGPTCCTFVPDETGTGGTISDALYELEDLKQYVESGTHKLGLKYLLSYHLV
;
A
#
# COMPACT_ATOMS: atom_id res chain seq x y z
N CYS A 1 -8.14 -44.14 11.46
CA CYS A 1 -7.14 -43.26 12.09
C CYS A 1 -7.41 -41.82 11.65
N TYR A 2 -8.12 -41.04 12.47
CA TYR A 2 -8.30 -39.60 12.27
C TYR A 2 -7.11 -38.91 12.92
N THR A 3 -6.22 -38.30 12.15
CA THR A 3 -5.14 -37.48 12.69
C THR A 3 -5.66 -36.04 12.81
N PRO A 4 -6.03 -35.57 14.02
CA PRO A 4 -6.59 -34.22 14.20
C PRO A 4 -5.64 -33.10 13.71
N GLY A 5 -4.33 -33.36 13.61
CA GLY A 5 -3.34 -32.40 13.09
C GLY A 5 -3.41 -32.12 11.59
N LEU A 6 -3.90 -33.04 10.76
CA LEU A 6 -3.93 -32.87 9.30
C LEU A 6 -4.94 -31.79 8.88
N ASN A 7 -6.11 -31.74 9.53
CA ASN A 7 -7.14 -30.73 9.24
C ASN A 7 -6.70 -29.33 9.65
N ILE A 8 -6.04 -29.19 10.81
CA ILE A 8 -5.53 -27.90 11.30
C ILE A 8 -4.42 -27.36 10.38
N TRP A 9 -3.54 -28.23 9.88
CA TRP A 9 -2.47 -27.84 8.95
C TRP A 9 -3.03 -27.35 7.61
N VAL A 10 -3.99 -28.07 7.03
CA VAL A 10 -4.62 -27.68 5.75
C VAL A 10 -5.33 -26.33 5.89
N ILE A 11 -6.08 -26.13 6.98
CA ILE A 11 -6.75 -24.87 7.27
C ILE A 11 -5.73 -23.73 7.39
N ASN A 12 -4.65 -23.92 8.16
CA ASN A 12 -3.61 -22.90 8.32
C ASN A 12 -2.94 -22.56 6.98
N ARG A 13 -2.64 -23.58 6.16
CA ARG A 13 -2.04 -23.38 4.84
C ARG A 13 -2.94 -22.61 3.89
N PHE A 14 -4.25 -22.90 3.91
CA PHE A 14 -5.24 -22.17 3.12
C PHE A 14 -5.34 -20.71 3.55
N LEU A 15 -5.39 -20.46 4.87
CA LEU A 15 -5.41 -19.10 5.44
C LEU A 15 -4.15 -18.31 5.09
N GLN A 16 -2.96 -18.93 5.17
CA GLN A 16 -1.70 -18.30 4.78
C GLN A 16 -1.68 -17.92 3.30
N TYR A 17 -2.12 -18.83 2.42
CA TYR A 17 -2.20 -18.54 0.99
C TYR A 17 -3.17 -17.38 0.68
N GLY A 18 -4.34 -17.38 1.31
CA GLY A 18 -5.32 -16.31 1.18
C GLY A 18 -4.75 -14.96 1.64
N LEU A 19 -4.04 -14.94 2.78
CA LEU A 19 -3.41 -13.74 3.32
C LEU A 19 -2.31 -13.21 2.41
N LEU A 20 -1.41 -14.05 1.89
CA LEU A 20 -0.37 -13.64 0.95
C LEU A 20 -0.95 -13.05 -0.33
N ARG A 21 -2.02 -13.65 -0.85
CA ARG A 21 -2.72 -13.14 -2.03
C ARG A 21 -3.34 -11.77 -1.76
N LEU A 22 -3.97 -11.60 -0.59
CA LEU A 22 -4.54 -10.32 -0.17
C LEU A 22 -3.43 -9.25 -0.06
N ILE A 23 -2.35 -9.53 0.65
CA ILE A 23 -1.21 -8.60 0.81
C ILE A 23 -0.67 -8.17 -0.56
N ASN A 24 -0.46 -9.12 -1.47
CA ASN A 24 0.06 -8.81 -2.79
C ASN A 24 -0.88 -7.93 -3.63
N ILE A 25 -2.20 -8.19 -3.58
CA ILE A 25 -3.20 -7.36 -4.28
C ILE A 25 -3.26 -5.96 -3.65
N THR A 26 -3.29 -5.86 -2.32
CA THR A 26 -3.32 -4.58 -1.61
C THR A 26 -2.07 -3.75 -1.88
N TYR A 27 -0.89 -4.38 -1.91
CA TYR A 27 0.37 -3.72 -2.26
C TYR A 27 0.34 -3.14 -3.67
N GLN A 28 -0.14 -3.92 -4.66
CA GLN A 28 -0.27 -3.44 -6.03
C GLN A 28 -1.27 -2.27 -6.15
N LEU A 29 -2.41 -2.37 -5.45
CA LEU A 29 -3.40 -1.30 -5.40
C LEU A 29 -2.80 -0.02 -4.80
N ALA A 30 -2.21 -0.10 -3.61
CA ALA A 30 -1.64 1.06 -2.93
C ALA A 30 -0.52 1.72 -3.75
N ASN A 31 0.41 0.93 -4.30
CA ASN A 31 1.48 1.45 -5.16
C ASN A 31 0.94 2.08 -6.45
N GLY A 32 -0.08 1.47 -7.07
CA GLY A 32 -0.78 2.05 -8.22
C GLY A 32 -1.42 3.39 -7.88
N THR A 33 -2.17 3.46 -6.77
CA THR A 33 -2.84 4.69 -6.33
C THR A 33 -1.85 5.80 -6.01
N MET A 34 -0.70 5.50 -5.40
CA MET A 34 0.34 6.50 -5.16
C MET A 34 0.86 7.12 -6.45
N LYS A 35 1.12 6.29 -7.46
CA LYS A 35 1.59 6.77 -8.77
C LYS A 35 0.55 7.67 -9.41
N GLU A 36 -0.71 7.24 -9.46
CA GLU A 36 -1.79 8.06 -10.02
C GLU A 36 -1.95 9.40 -9.28
N LEU A 37 -1.91 9.40 -7.94
CA LEU A 37 -2.01 10.63 -7.15
C LEU A 37 -0.83 11.57 -7.38
N THR A 38 0.38 11.03 -7.55
CA THR A 38 1.59 11.81 -7.86
C THR A 38 1.46 12.51 -9.21
N GLU A 39 0.98 11.80 -10.23
CA GLU A 39 0.77 12.38 -11.55
C GLU A 39 -0.38 13.41 -11.56
N LEU A 40 -1.47 13.13 -10.85
CA LEU A 40 -2.56 14.09 -10.69
C LEU A 40 -2.10 15.36 -9.98
N ARG A 41 -1.29 15.25 -8.93
CA ARG A 41 -0.65 16.38 -8.25
C ARG A 41 0.17 17.21 -9.24
N ASN A 42 1.02 16.56 -10.05
CA ASN A 42 1.83 17.24 -11.06
C ASN A 42 0.96 18.00 -12.07
N MET A 43 -0.09 17.36 -12.58
CA MET A 43 -1.03 17.99 -13.51
C MET A 43 -1.77 19.17 -12.85
N VAL A 44 -2.22 19.04 -11.60
CA VAL A 44 -2.88 20.14 -10.86
C VAL A 44 -1.92 21.32 -10.69
N MET A 45 -0.65 21.08 -10.36
CA MET A 45 0.35 22.15 -10.22
C MET A 45 0.65 22.84 -11.55
N GLN A 46 0.77 22.08 -12.65
CA GLN A 46 0.94 22.65 -13.99
C GLN A 46 -0.29 23.47 -14.41
N ASN A 47 -1.49 22.93 -14.21
CA ASN A 47 -2.74 23.63 -14.50
C ASN A 47 -2.84 24.93 -13.70
N ARG A 48 -2.39 24.92 -12.44
CA ARG A 48 -2.36 26.12 -11.60
C ARG A 48 -1.47 27.21 -12.18
N VAL A 49 -0.28 26.87 -12.66
CA VAL A 49 0.63 27.84 -13.31
C VAL A 49 0.01 28.43 -14.56
N VAL A 50 -0.61 27.59 -15.41
CA VAL A 50 -1.30 28.05 -16.62
C VAL A 50 -2.47 28.96 -16.27
N LEU A 51 -3.30 28.59 -15.29
CA LEU A 51 -4.43 29.40 -14.85
C LEU A 51 -3.96 30.73 -14.26
N ASP A 52 -2.87 30.76 -13.49
CA ASP A 52 -2.30 32.00 -12.94
C ASP A 52 -1.82 32.92 -14.06
N PHE A 53 -1.18 32.37 -15.08
CA PHE A 53 -0.77 33.13 -16.26
C PHE A 53 -1.97 33.73 -17.01
N LEU A 54 -3.00 32.92 -17.29
CA LEU A 54 -4.22 33.37 -17.98
C LEU A 54 -5.00 34.42 -17.18
N THR A 55 -4.96 34.32 -15.85
CA THR A 55 -5.67 35.22 -14.94
C THR A 55 -4.81 36.35 -14.39
N ALA A 56 -3.56 36.48 -14.84
CA ALA A 56 -2.65 37.55 -14.43
C ALA A 56 -3.27 38.96 -14.57
N PRO A 57 -4.04 39.29 -15.64
CA PRO A 57 -4.71 40.60 -15.73
C PRO A 57 -5.77 40.86 -14.65
N GLN A 58 -6.32 39.79 -14.05
CA GLN A 58 -7.32 39.86 -12.98
C GLN A 58 -6.68 39.72 -11.58
N GLY A 59 -5.34 39.70 -11.50
CA GLY A 59 -4.59 39.50 -10.25
C GLY A 59 -4.29 38.04 -9.92
N GLY A 60 -4.38 37.13 -10.89
CA GLY A 60 -4.09 35.71 -10.73
C GLY A 60 -5.23 34.90 -10.11
N VAL A 61 -5.05 33.58 -10.04
CA VAL A 61 -6.03 32.63 -9.50
C VAL A 61 -6.36 32.97 -8.05
N CYS A 62 -5.39 33.52 -7.32
CA CYS A 62 -5.58 33.86 -5.92
C CYS A 62 -6.51 35.03 -5.66
N LYS A 63 -6.46 36.05 -6.51
CA LYS A 63 -7.38 37.18 -6.41
C LYS A 63 -8.82 36.77 -6.75
N ILE A 64 -8.97 35.79 -7.65
CA ILE A 64 -10.26 35.26 -8.08
C ILE A 64 -10.87 34.31 -7.03
N ILE A 65 -10.08 33.34 -6.52
CA ILE A 65 -10.56 32.35 -5.54
C ILE A 65 -10.73 32.97 -4.15
N GLY A 66 -9.85 33.90 -3.76
CA GLY A 66 -9.89 34.54 -2.45
C GLY A 66 -9.29 33.67 -1.34
N PRO A 67 -9.89 33.60 -0.13
CA PRO A 67 -9.25 33.05 1.08
C PRO A 67 -8.82 31.58 1.01
N THR A 68 -9.43 30.78 0.14
CA THR A 68 -9.14 29.34 -0.03
C THR A 68 -8.09 29.08 -1.11
N CYS A 69 -7.53 30.12 -1.72
CA CYS A 69 -6.43 30.00 -2.65
C CYS A 69 -5.15 29.47 -1.97
N CYS A 70 -4.23 28.90 -2.75
CA CYS A 70 -2.90 28.50 -2.26
C CYS A 70 -2.94 27.40 -1.21
N THR A 71 -4.02 26.60 -1.17
CA THR A 71 -4.02 25.35 -0.41
C THR A 71 -2.81 24.52 -0.81
N PHE A 72 -1.98 24.22 0.19
CA PHE A 72 -0.82 23.39 0.02
C PHE A 72 -1.28 21.98 -0.36
N VAL A 73 -0.84 21.50 -1.51
CA VAL A 73 -0.97 20.08 -1.86
C VAL A 73 0.29 19.42 -1.28
N PRO A 74 0.18 18.45 -0.36
CA PRO A 74 1.35 17.82 0.25
C PRO A 74 1.90 16.66 -0.59
N ASP A 75 3.22 16.56 -0.68
CA ASP A 75 3.89 15.52 -1.45
C ASP A 75 4.12 14.30 -0.55
N GLU A 76 3.21 13.35 -0.63
CA GLU A 76 3.18 12.17 0.23
C GLU A 76 4.04 11.01 -0.33
N THR A 77 4.86 11.25 -1.36
CA THR A 77 5.67 10.20 -2.01
C THR A 77 6.93 9.82 -1.23
N GLY A 78 7.32 10.62 -0.24
CA GLY A 78 8.50 10.39 0.62
C GLY A 78 8.19 9.71 1.96
N THR A 79 9.21 9.63 2.82
CA THR A 79 9.08 9.11 4.19
C THR A 79 8.22 10.04 5.04
N GLY A 80 7.22 9.48 5.74
CA GLY A 80 6.19 10.23 6.45
C GLY A 80 4.91 10.44 5.64
N GLY A 81 4.86 9.92 4.41
CA GLY A 81 3.65 9.86 3.60
C GLY A 81 2.82 8.63 3.94
N THR A 82 1.52 8.82 4.20
CA THR A 82 0.65 7.76 4.75
C THR A 82 0.62 6.49 3.89
N ILE A 83 0.61 6.62 2.56
CA ILE A 83 0.55 5.45 1.66
C ILE A 83 1.95 4.82 1.50
N SER A 84 3.01 5.63 1.45
CA SER A 84 4.40 5.16 1.40
C SER A 84 4.74 4.32 2.63
N ASP A 85 4.39 4.81 3.81
CA ASP A 85 4.61 4.10 5.08
C ASP A 85 3.82 2.78 5.13
N ALA A 86 2.55 2.80 4.68
CA ALA A 86 1.74 1.60 4.60
C ALA A 86 2.29 0.55 3.61
N LEU A 87 2.92 0.96 2.50
CA LEU A 87 3.59 0.04 1.59
C LEU A 87 4.78 -0.66 2.24
N TYR A 88 5.59 0.06 3.03
CA TYR A 88 6.70 -0.52 3.79
C TYR A 88 6.20 -1.55 4.81
N GLU A 89 5.13 -1.23 5.55
CA GLU A 89 4.53 -2.16 6.51
C GLU A 89 3.94 -3.40 5.82
N LEU A 90 3.31 -3.25 4.66
CA LEU A 90 2.80 -4.39 3.87
C LEU A 90 3.93 -5.29 3.38
N GLU A 91 5.08 -4.73 3.02
CA GLU A 91 6.26 -5.49 2.60
C GLU A 91 6.87 -6.27 3.76
N ASP A 92 6.97 -5.67 4.95
CA ASP A 92 7.38 -6.36 6.17
C ASP A 92 6.40 -7.49 6.54
N LEU A 93 5.10 -7.22 6.49
CA LEU A 93 4.06 -8.21 6.76
C LEU A 93 4.14 -9.39 5.79
N LYS A 94 4.40 -9.14 4.50
CA LYS A 94 4.61 -10.20 3.51
C LYS A 94 5.75 -11.12 3.93
N GLN A 95 6.90 -10.55 4.29
CA GLN A 95 8.08 -11.32 4.74
C GLN A 95 7.77 -12.13 6.00
N TYR A 96 7.05 -11.53 6.97
CA TYR A 96 6.63 -12.21 8.18
C TYR A 96 5.77 -13.45 7.88
N VAL A 97 4.74 -13.31 7.04
CA VAL A 97 3.83 -14.40 6.68
C VAL A 97 4.58 -15.50 5.92
N GLU A 98 5.46 -15.13 4.97
CA GLU A 98 6.30 -16.08 4.24
C GLU A 98 7.23 -16.86 5.19
N SER A 99 7.86 -16.21 6.17
CA SER A 99 8.72 -16.87 7.16
C SER A 99 7.96 -17.85 8.08
N GLY A 100 6.70 -17.53 8.40
CA GLY A 100 5.82 -18.40 9.17
C GLY A 100 5.47 -19.70 8.44
N THR A 101 5.40 -19.67 7.10
CA THR A 101 5.14 -20.87 6.29
C THR A 101 6.27 -21.91 6.43
N HIS A 102 7.53 -21.44 6.49
CA HIS A 102 8.71 -22.31 6.62
C HIS A 102 8.79 -22.94 8.02
N LYS A 103 8.50 -22.16 9.07
CA LYS A 103 8.48 -22.65 10.46
C LYS A 103 7.38 -23.69 10.71
N LEU A 104 6.17 -23.48 10.16
CA LEU A 104 5.10 -24.49 10.25
C LEU A 104 5.44 -25.76 9.45
N GLY A 105 6.04 -25.61 8.27
CA GLY A 105 6.50 -26.74 7.45
C GLY A 105 7.53 -27.61 8.18
N LEU A 106 8.55 -26.98 8.78
CA LEU A 106 9.55 -27.71 9.59
C LEU A 106 8.93 -28.39 10.81
N LYS A 107 8.04 -27.70 11.54
CA LYS A 107 7.40 -28.27 12.73
C LYS A 107 6.57 -29.51 12.38
N TYR A 108 5.87 -29.48 11.24
CA TYR A 108 5.11 -30.61 10.73
C TYR A 108 6.03 -31.77 10.31
N LEU A 109 7.07 -31.52 9.50
CA LEU A 109 8.03 -32.54 9.08
C LEU A 109 8.72 -33.23 10.28
N LEU A 110 9.10 -32.46 11.30
CA LEU A 110 9.66 -32.99 12.54
C LEU A 110 8.65 -33.86 13.31
N SER A 111 7.35 -33.50 13.33
CA SER A 111 6.31 -34.34 13.93
C SER A 111 6.08 -35.67 13.19
N TYR A 112 6.42 -35.78 11.91
CA TYR A 112 6.35 -37.04 11.15
C TYR A 112 7.63 -37.88 11.25
N HIS A 113 8.79 -37.26 11.53
CA HIS A 113 10.06 -37.95 11.73
C HIS A 113 10.30 -38.44 13.17
N LEU A 114 9.47 -38.00 14.13
CA LEU A 114 9.49 -38.39 15.55
C LEU A 114 8.41 -39.43 15.93
N VAL A 115 7.79 -40.09 14.93
CA VAL A 115 6.87 -41.24 15.11
C VAL A 115 7.50 -42.49 14.53
#